data_AF-A0A2M7D9X6-F1
#
_entry.id   AF-A0A2M7D9X6-F1
#
_cell.length_a   1.000
_cell.length_b   1.000
_cell.length_c   1.000
_cell.angle_alpha   90.00
_cell.angle_beta   90.00
_cell.angle_gamma   90.00
#
_symmetry.space_group_name_H-M   'P 1'
#
loop_
_entity.id
_entity.type
_entity.pdbx_description
1 polymer ?
#
loop_
_entity_poly.entity_id
_entity_poly.type
_entity_poly.pdbx_seq_one_letter_code
_entity_poly.pdbx_strand_id
1 'polypeptide(L)'
;MKHWIRSHVYRVYYFRLFFAKEQQKDLDPEERKRIARKKERLHKKIEEHMNYGESLQLSENAMRSLTSAIVEKVRKGKRPKEIIEELEEKSQI
;
A
#
# COMPACT_ATOMS: atom_id res chain seq x y z
N MET A 1 -10.53 4.01 12.84
CA MET A 1 -9.11 4.25 12.51
C MET A 1 -8.32 2.95 12.25
N LYS A 2 -8.25 1.97 13.18
CA LYS A 2 -7.51 0.69 12.99
C LYS A 2 -7.87 -0.05 11.69
N HIS A 3 -9.17 -0.23 11.40
CA HIS A 3 -9.62 -0.87 10.16
C HIS A 3 -9.13 -0.16 8.89
N TRP A 4 -9.10 1.18 8.88
CA TRP A 4 -8.58 1.97 7.77
C TRP A 4 -7.08 1.71 7.57
N ILE A 5 -6.27 1.80 8.63
CA ILE A 5 -4.81 1.56 8.56
C ILE A 5 -4.53 0.17 7.97
N ARG A 6 -5.19 -0.88 8.48
CA ARG A 6 -5.06 -2.25 7.96
C ARG A 6 -5.38 -2.31 6.46
N SER A 7 -6.50 -1.72 6.07
CA SER A 7 -6.95 -1.63 4.68
C SER A 7 -5.91 -0.92 3.79
N HIS A 8 -5.30 0.16 4.30
CA HIS A 8 -4.27 0.93 3.61
C HIS A 8 -2.99 0.10 3.40
N VAL A 9 -2.54 -0.60 4.45
CA VAL A 9 -1.37 -1.50 4.39
C VAL A 9 -1.52 -2.51 3.27
N TYR A 10 -2.67 -3.21 3.19
CA TYR A 10 -2.88 -4.19 2.13
C TYR A 10 -2.87 -3.58 0.73
N ARG A 11 -3.50 -2.41 0.53
CA ARG A 11 -3.52 -1.73 -0.78
C ARG A 11 -2.11 -1.36 -1.25
N VAL A 12 -1.34 -0.69 -0.38
CA VAL A 12 0.03 -0.26 -0.69
C VAL A 12 0.93 -1.48 -0.90
N TYR A 13 0.76 -2.54 -0.10
CA TYR A 13 1.49 -3.79 -0.25
C TYR A 13 1.27 -4.44 -1.62
N TYR A 14 0.01 -4.67 -2.01
CA TYR A 14 -0.30 -5.28 -3.30
C TYR A 14 0.13 -4.41 -4.48
N PHE A 15 -0.06 -3.09 -4.38
CA PHE A 15 0.44 -2.17 -5.39
C PHE A 15 1.95 -2.33 -5.60
N ARG A 16 2.71 -2.41 -4.49
CA ARG A 16 4.16 -2.56 -4.55
C ARG A 16 4.60 -3.91 -5.11
N LEU A 17 3.91 -5.00 -4.77
CA LEU A 17 4.16 -6.32 -5.37
C LEU A 17 3.92 -6.32 -6.87
N PHE A 18 2.80 -5.75 -7.33
CA PHE A 18 2.49 -5.67 -8.76
C PHE A 18 3.49 -4.78 -9.50
N PHE A 19 3.91 -3.66 -8.90
CA PHE A 19 4.98 -2.84 -9.45
C PHE A 19 6.28 -3.64 -9.61
N ALA A 20 6.70 -4.38 -8.59
CA ALA A 20 7.92 -5.19 -8.67
C ALA A 20 7.81 -6.28 -9.74
N LYS A 21 6.64 -6.93 -9.86
CA LYS A 21 6.39 -7.96 -10.86
C LYS A 21 6.42 -7.39 -12.28
N GLU A 22 5.85 -6.21 -12.50
CA GLU A 22 5.86 -5.51 -13.81
C GLU A 22 7.29 -5.18 -14.30
N GLN A 23 8.23 -4.95 -13.38
CA GLN A 23 9.64 -4.63 -13.71
C GLN A 23 10.46 -5.86 -14.14
N GLN A 24 9.91 -7.08 -14.03
CA GLN A 24 10.59 -8.29 -14.50
C GLN A 24 10.71 -8.26 -16.03
N LYS A 25 11.91 -8.53 -16.54
CA LYS A 25 12.20 -8.46 -17.99
C LYS A 25 11.51 -9.58 -18.77
N ASP A 26 11.42 -10.77 -18.17
CA ASP A 26 10.91 -11.99 -18.83
C ASP A 26 9.40 -12.18 -18.64
N LEU A 27 8.69 -11.13 -18.23
CA LEU A 27 7.26 -11.18 -18.00
C LEU A 27 6.49 -11.16 -19.32
N ASP A 28 5.64 -12.18 -19.52
CA ASP A 28 4.75 -12.29 -20.67
C ASP A 28 3.96 -10.98 -20.92
N PRO A 29 3.82 -10.51 -22.18
CA PRO A 29 3.14 -9.25 -22.50
C PRO A 29 1.69 -9.17 -22.01
N GLU A 30 0.92 -10.26 -22.05
CA GLU A 30 -0.46 -10.27 -21.57
C GLU A 30 -0.51 -10.24 -20.04
N GLU A 31 0.40 -10.97 -19.38
CA GLU A 31 0.57 -10.84 -17.95
C GLU A 31 0.97 -9.42 -17.53
N ARG A 32 1.88 -8.76 -18.27
CA ARG A 32 2.28 -7.37 -18.05
C ARG A 32 1.09 -6.42 -18.15
N LYS A 33 0.27 -6.53 -19.21
CA LYS A 33 -0.97 -5.74 -19.36
C LYS A 33 -1.94 -5.97 -18.19
N ARG A 34 -2.11 -7.23 -17.77
CA ARG A 34 -2.97 -7.59 -16.63
C ARG A 34 -2.49 -6.95 -15.34
N ILE A 35 -1.18 -6.97 -15.09
CA ILE A 35 -0.56 -6.37 -13.90
C ILE A 35 -0.68 -4.84 -13.94
N ALA A 36 -0.42 -4.22 -15.09
CA ALA A 36 -0.57 -2.77 -15.27
C ALA A 36 -2.00 -2.31 -14.92
N ARG A 37 -3.04 -3.02 -15.40
CA ARG A 37 -4.44 -2.73 -15.05
C ARG A 37 -4.74 -2.92 -13.56
N LYS A 38 -4.20 -3.97 -12.92
CA LYS A 38 -4.35 -4.19 -11.47
C LYS A 38 -3.69 -3.08 -10.66
N LYS A 39 -2.49 -2.65 -11.08
CA LYS A 39 -1.73 -1.56 -10.48
C LYS A 39 -2.50 -0.24 -10.57
N GLU A 40 -3.02 0.09 -11.74
CA GLU A 40 -3.82 1.31 -11.94
C GLU A 40 -5.08 1.32 -11.06
N ARG A 41 -5.83 0.20 -11.01
CA ARG A 41 -7.00 0.07 -10.13
C ARG A 41 -6.64 0.23 -8.65
N LEU A 42 -5.50 -0.33 -8.22
CA LEU A 42 -5.02 -0.16 -6.85
C LEU A 42 -4.58 1.28 -6.57
N HIS A 43 -3.96 1.95 -7.53
CA HIS A 43 -3.58 3.36 -7.41
C HIS A 43 -4.79 4.24 -7.11
N LYS A 44 -5.84 4.13 -7.94
CA LYS A 44 -7.10 4.87 -7.72
C LYS A 44 -7.71 4.58 -6.35
N LYS A 45 -7.71 3.31 -5.94
CA LYS A 45 -8.18 2.91 -4.59
C LYS A 45 -7.31 3.44 -3.46
N ILE A 46 -6.02 3.66 -3.67
CA ILE A 46 -5.13 4.28 -2.68
C ILE A 46 -5.46 5.76 -2.59
N GLU A 47 -5.61 6.46 -3.71
CA GLU A 47 -5.99 7.88 -3.76
C GLU A 47 -7.35 8.12 -3.08
N GLU A 48 -8.38 7.33 -3.42
CA GLU A 48 -9.69 7.38 -2.75
C GLU A 48 -9.59 7.15 -1.23
N HIS A 49 -8.72 6.21 -0.83
CA HIS A 49 -8.54 5.87 0.57
C HIS A 49 -7.76 6.94 1.35
N MET A 50 -6.83 7.63 0.69
CA MET A 50 -6.15 8.83 1.20
C MET A 50 -7.16 9.97 1.41
N ASN A 51 -8.03 10.24 0.43
CA ASN A 51 -9.08 11.25 0.58
C ASN A 51 -10.03 10.92 1.75
N TYR A 52 -10.37 9.65 1.95
CA TYR A 52 -11.15 9.23 3.12
C TYR A 52 -10.37 9.39 4.43
N GLY A 53 -9.04 9.27 4.41
CA GLY A 53 -8.19 9.55 5.59
C GLY A 53 -8.31 10.99 6.08
N GLU A 54 -8.55 11.96 5.18
CA GLU A 54 -8.82 13.35 5.56
C GLU A 54 -10.11 13.47 6.39
N SER A 55 -11.16 12.70 6.04
CA SER A 55 -12.40 12.63 6.84
C SER A 55 -12.20 12.03 8.23
N LEU A 56 -11.10 11.28 8.44
CA LEU A 56 -10.66 10.75 9.73
C LEU A 56 -9.67 11.69 10.45
N GLN A 57 -9.55 12.95 10.00
CA GLN A 57 -8.65 13.96 10.55
C GLN A 57 -7.15 13.59 10.46
N LEU A 58 -6.78 12.70 9.54
CA LEU A 58 -5.37 12.45 9.23
C LEU A 58 -4.88 13.51 8.24
N SER A 59 -3.81 14.21 8.60
CA SER A 59 -3.19 15.17 7.67
C SER A 59 -2.59 14.44 6.47
N GLU A 60 -2.53 15.11 5.32
CA GLU A 60 -1.89 14.59 4.12
C GLU A 60 -0.45 14.13 4.41
N ASN A 61 0.29 14.90 5.20
CA ASN A 61 1.66 14.57 5.61
C ASN A 61 1.72 13.29 6.45
N ALA A 62 0.78 13.08 7.39
CA ALA A 62 0.72 11.85 8.18
C ALA A 62 0.44 10.64 7.28
N MET A 63 -0.46 10.77 6.31
CA MET A 63 -0.80 9.70 5.38
C MET A 63 0.34 9.38 4.41
N ARG A 64 1.04 10.40 3.90
CA ARG A 64 2.26 10.22 3.08
C ARG A 64 3.38 9.54 3.87
N SER A 65 3.55 9.92 5.14
CA SER A 65 4.53 9.29 6.04
C SER A 65 4.20 7.83 6.30
N LEU A 66 2.93 7.52 6.59
CA LEU A 66 2.45 6.15 6.75
C LEU A 66 2.67 5.31 5.49
N THR A 67 2.31 5.85 4.32
CA THR A 67 2.49 5.18 3.03
C THR A 67 3.97 4.87 2.77
N SER A 68 4.85 5.83 3.05
CA SER A 68 6.31 5.66 2.89
C SER A 68 6.85 4.58 3.82
N ALA A 69 6.40 4.56 5.09
CA ALA A 69 6.78 3.54 6.05
C ALA A 69 6.34 2.13 5.59
N ILE A 70 5.12 2.00 5.06
CA ILE A 70 4.64 0.72 4.50
C ILE A 70 5.54 0.29 3.35
N VAL A 71 5.81 1.18 2.38
CA VAL A 71 6.67 0.89 1.22
C VAL A 71 8.06 0.42 1.65
N GLU A 72 8.67 1.06 2.64
CA GLU A 72 9.97 0.66 3.19
C GLU A 72 9.93 -0.78 3.73
N LYS A 73 8.89 -1.12 4.49
CA LYS A 73 8.74 -2.47 5.07
C LYS A 73 8.49 -3.52 4.00
N VAL A 74 7.72 -3.21 2.95
CA VAL A 74 7.54 -4.11 1.80
C VAL A 74 8.86 -4.33 1.08
N ARG A 75 9.69 -3.28 0.90
CA ARG A 75 11.04 -3.42 0.31
C ARG A 75 11.94 -4.33 1.14
N LYS A 76 11.77 -4.38 2.46
CA LYS A 76 12.46 -5.30 3.36
C LYS A 76 11.88 -6.72 3.38
N GLY A 77 10.86 -6.99 2.55
CA GLY A 77 10.25 -8.32 2.43
C GLY A 77 9.19 -8.65 3.48
N LYS A 78 8.76 -7.69 4.30
CA LYS A 78 7.75 -7.93 5.35
C LYS A 78 6.36 -8.18 4.76
N ARG A 79 5.61 -9.08 5.38
CA ARG A 79 4.21 -9.39 5.05
C ARG A 79 3.28 -8.33 5.64
N PRO A 80 2.05 -8.18 5.10
CA PRO A 80 1.10 -7.19 5.60
C PRO A 80 0.78 -7.30 7.09
N LYS A 81 0.69 -8.52 7.63
CA LYS A 81 0.41 -8.76 9.05
C LYS A 81 1.50 -8.19 9.96
N GLU A 82 2.77 -8.47 9.65
CA GLU A 82 3.93 -7.94 10.39
C GLU A 82 3.97 -6.41 10.34
N ILE A 83 3.65 -5.84 9.17
CA ILE A 83 3.58 -4.37 9.01
C ILE A 83 2.46 -3.78 9.86
N ILE A 84 1.29 -4.43 9.90
CA ILE A 84 0.15 -3.98 10.73
C ILE A 84 0.52 -4.04 12.21
N GLU A 85 1.08 -5.16 12.68
CA GLU A 85 1.48 -5.35 14.08
C GLU A 85 2.47 -4.26 14.51
N GLU A 86 3.51 -4.00 13.72
CA GLU A 86 4.50 -2.95 14.03
C GLU A 86 3.92 -1.53 14.01
N LEU A 87 2.93 -1.26 13.16
CA LEU A 87 2.25 0.04 13.12
C LEU A 87 1.34 0.20 14.34
N GLU A 88 0.61 -0.85 14.73
CA GLU A 88 -0.27 -0.83 15.91
C GLU A 88 0.54 -0.70 17.21
N GLU A 89 1.66 -1.41 17.34
CA GLU A 89 2.59 -1.30 18.48
C GLU A 89 3.19 0.10 18.63
N LYS A 90 3.60 0.73 17.52
CA LYS A 90 4.16 2.09 17.52
C LYS A 90 3.14 3.18 17.79
N SER A 91 1.87 2.95 17.47
CA SER A 91 0.82 3.95 17.63
C SER A 91 0.22 4.01 19.03
N GLN A 92 0.52 3.05 19.92
CA GLN A 92 -0.15 2.91 21.24
C GLN A 92 -1.67 3.19 21.18
N ILE A 93 -2.35 2.61 20.18
CA ILE A 93 -3.82 2.54 20.07
C ILE A 93 -4.25 1.11 20.36
#